data_AF-A0A7C3VHK8-F1
#
_entry.id   AF-A0A7C3VHK8-F1
#
_cell.length_a   1.000
_cell.length_b   1.000
_cell.length_c   1.000
_cell.angle_alpha   90.00
_cell.angle_beta   90.00
_cell.angle_gamma   90.00
#
_symmetry.space_group_name_H-M   'P 1'
#
loop_
_entity.id
_entity.type
_entity.pdbx_description
1 polymer ?
#
loop_
_entity_poly.entity_id
_entity_poly.type
_entity_poly.pdbx_seq_one_letter_code
_entity_poly.pdbx_strand_id
1 'polypeptide(L)'
;MKRSGNVILIAGFGFFLLGFVVVGIIPWLQPKQSTHTIINLKGKPEPVNELTGLAAKGRLVYIHEGCWVCHSQFVRPVSGEKQYYGPVAQAGTYNYQLPMLMGKRRIGPDLSDEGGKHSNDWQYAHLYDPNSVSPGTIMQPYPWLFHGSAAKPTKRAVELVAYLQTLGTDVAEGTGYKSYWQYKAAKVSAVSAVVSNTPQAVQEGMKIYNANCQGCHGIKGDGNGPAAASLKPSPWNFTTGKWIKKYGSSDKDIYARIAQGVPHTSMPEWATTLKPNQIWQVLYYIKTFSQKKTA
;
A
#
# COMPACT_ATOMS: atom_id res chain seq x y z
N MET A 1 49.65 -40.01 -22.26
CA MET A 1 48.63 -39.16 -21.59
C MET A 1 48.41 -39.56 -20.11
N LYS A 2 49.43 -39.53 -19.24
CA LYS A 2 49.29 -39.90 -17.80
C LYS A 2 49.67 -38.78 -16.80
N ARG A 3 50.05 -37.58 -17.27
CA ARG A 3 50.49 -36.45 -16.40
C ARG A 3 49.43 -35.36 -16.18
N SER A 4 48.26 -35.46 -16.81
CA SER A 4 47.23 -34.41 -16.81
C SER A 4 46.32 -34.40 -15.57
N GLY A 5 46.22 -35.49 -14.81
CA GLY A 5 45.33 -35.58 -13.65
C GLY A 5 45.71 -34.61 -12.52
N ASN A 6 46.98 -34.55 -12.15
CA ASN A 6 47.47 -33.64 -11.10
C ASN A 6 47.33 -32.17 -11.52
N VAL A 7 47.53 -31.86 -12.79
CA VAL A 7 47.37 -30.50 -13.32
C VAL A 7 45.91 -30.06 -13.23
N ILE A 8 44.96 -30.93 -13.57
CA ILE A 8 43.51 -30.65 -13.46
C ILE A 8 43.10 -30.45 -11.99
N LEU A 9 43.60 -31.27 -11.06
CA LEU A 9 43.30 -31.14 -9.64
C LEU A 9 43.85 -29.84 -9.04
N ILE A 10 45.09 -29.49 -9.36
CA ILE A 10 45.72 -28.25 -8.89
C ILE A 10 44.99 -27.03 -9.48
N ALA A 11 44.67 -27.07 -10.78
CA ALA A 11 43.90 -26.01 -11.42
C ALA A 11 42.51 -25.87 -10.80
N GLY A 12 41.79 -26.98 -10.59
CA GLY A 12 40.47 -27.00 -9.96
C GLY A 12 40.49 -26.44 -8.53
N PHE A 13 41.46 -26.85 -7.72
CA PHE A 13 41.64 -26.31 -6.37
C PHE A 13 42.04 -24.83 -6.39
N GLY A 14 42.88 -24.42 -7.33
CA GLY A 14 43.24 -23.01 -7.55
C GLY A 14 42.04 -22.14 -7.91
N PHE A 15 41.18 -22.59 -8.83
CA PHE A 15 39.94 -21.89 -9.18
C PHE A 15 38.94 -21.87 -8.03
N PHE A 16 38.85 -22.95 -7.25
CA PHE A 16 38.02 -22.99 -6.05
C PHE A 16 38.51 -21.98 -5.00
N LEU A 17 39.82 -21.94 -4.71
CA LEU A 17 40.40 -20.98 -3.78
C LEU A 17 40.24 -19.55 -4.26
N LEU A 18 40.47 -19.29 -5.56
CA LEU A 18 40.24 -17.98 -6.15
C LEU A 18 38.78 -17.56 -5.99
N GLY A 19 37.84 -18.45 -6.28
CA GLY A 19 36.41 -18.21 -6.07
C GLY A 19 36.08 -17.95 -4.59
N PHE A 20 36.62 -18.73 -3.67
CA PHE A 20 36.42 -18.56 -2.23
C PHE A 20 36.99 -17.24 -1.71
N VAL A 21 38.18 -16.83 -2.18
CA VAL A 21 38.79 -15.55 -1.81
C VAL A 21 37.94 -14.40 -2.37
N VAL A 22 37.60 -14.44 -3.67
CA VAL A 22 36.89 -13.35 -4.35
C VAL A 22 35.45 -13.20 -3.87
N VAL A 23 34.74 -14.30 -3.63
CA VAL A 23 33.32 -14.29 -3.25
C VAL A 23 33.11 -14.36 -1.74
N GLY A 24 34.04 -14.95 -0.99
CA GLY A 24 33.94 -15.11 0.47
C GLY A 24 34.77 -14.09 1.25
N ILE A 25 36.09 -14.06 1.02
CA ILE A 25 37.01 -13.25 1.83
C ILE A 25 36.91 -11.76 1.49
N ILE A 26 36.95 -11.38 0.20
CA ILE A 26 36.91 -9.97 -0.20
C ILE A 26 35.64 -9.27 0.30
N PRO A 27 34.41 -9.82 0.14
CA PRO A 27 33.21 -9.19 0.68
C PRO A 27 33.17 -9.12 2.21
N TRP A 28 33.80 -10.07 2.91
CA TRP A 28 33.93 -10.02 4.37
C TRP A 28 34.87 -8.90 4.84
N LEU A 29 35.91 -8.58 4.05
CA LEU A 29 36.82 -7.47 4.30
C LEU A 29 36.21 -6.10 3.93
N GLN A 30 35.17 -6.07 3.10
CA GLN A 30 34.45 -4.83 2.81
C GLN A 30 33.77 -4.34 4.09
N PRO A 31 33.91 -3.06 4.47
CA PRO A 31 33.20 -2.52 5.61
C PRO A 31 31.70 -2.75 5.39
N LYS A 32 31.03 -3.34 6.38
CA LYS A 32 29.59 -3.61 6.31
C LYS A 32 28.90 -2.31 5.88
N GLN A 33 28.33 -2.30 4.68
CA GLN A 33 27.44 -1.23 4.21
C GLN A 33 26.07 -1.32 4.91
N SER A 34 26.07 -1.61 6.21
CA SER A 34 24.91 -1.48 7.07
C SER A 34 24.68 0.02 7.28
N THR A 35 24.08 0.66 6.29
CA THR A 35 23.61 2.03 6.43
C THR A 35 22.44 1.99 7.39
N HIS A 36 22.62 2.40 8.64
CA HIS A 36 21.54 2.58 9.62
C HIS A 36 20.65 3.79 9.30
N THR A 37 20.72 4.27 8.06
CA THR A 37 20.04 5.46 7.57
C THR A 37 19.43 5.18 6.22
N ILE A 38 18.38 5.92 5.91
CA ILE A 38 17.77 5.99 4.59
C ILE A 38 17.61 7.44 4.16
N ILE A 39 17.47 7.67 2.86
CA ILE A 39 17.16 8.98 2.32
C ILE A 39 15.64 9.15 2.30
N ASN A 40 15.14 10.11 3.05
CA ASN A 40 13.72 10.42 3.09
C ASN A 40 13.23 11.10 1.79
N LEU A 41 11.93 11.40 1.70
CA LEU A 41 11.33 12.04 0.52
C LEU A 41 11.84 13.45 0.24
N LYS A 42 12.45 14.11 1.24
CA LYS A 42 13.07 15.43 1.13
C LYS A 42 14.57 15.34 0.75
N GLY A 43 15.09 14.14 0.51
CA GLY A 43 16.51 13.93 0.20
C GLY A 43 17.44 13.99 1.41
N LYS A 44 16.91 13.98 2.64
CA LYS A 44 17.69 14.02 3.87
C LYS A 44 17.92 12.62 4.43
N PRO A 45 19.10 12.31 4.99
CA PRO A 45 19.33 11.06 5.68
C PRO A 45 18.54 11.02 7.00
N GLU A 46 17.83 9.93 7.25
CA GLU A 46 17.11 9.65 8.49
C GLU A 46 17.53 8.30 9.06
N PRO A 47 17.68 8.18 10.40
CA PRO A 47 18.02 6.92 11.03
C PRO A 47 16.83 5.95 10.96
N VAL A 48 17.12 4.69 10.66
CA VAL A 48 16.16 3.60 10.79
C VAL A 48 16.25 3.07 12.21
N ASN A 49 15.10 2.79 12.82
CA ASN A 49 15.04 2.24 14.18
C ASN A 49 14.64 0.76 14.15
N GLU A 50 15.02 0.05 15.20
CA GLU A 50 14.55 -1.32 15.43
C GLU A 50 13.04 -1.36 15.62
N LEU A 51 12.40 -2.41 15.09
CA LEU A 51 11.00 -2.69 15.38
C LEU A 51 10.87 -3.11 16.85
N THR A 52 9.93 -2.48 17.56
CA THR A 52 9.67 -2.76 18.98
C THR A 52 8.19 -3.02 19.23
N GLY A 53 7.87 -3.52 20.44
CA GLY A 53 6.49 -3.67 20.91
C GLY A 53 5.64 -4.61 20.06
N LEU A 54 4.42 -4.16 19.73
CA LEU A 54 3.44 -4.95 18.96
C LEU A 54 3.91 -5.22 17.54
N ALA A 55 4.60 -4.28 16.90
CA ALA A 55 5.08 -4.44 15.53
C ALA A 55 6.15 -5.53 15.43
N ALA A 56 7.05 -5.62 16.41
CA ALA A 56 8.05 -6.70 16.46
C ALA A 56 7.40 -8.08 16.56
N LYS A 57 6.36 -8.23 17.39
CA LYS A 57 5.58 -9.47 17.51
C LYS A 57 4.77 -9.76 16.26
N GLY A 58 4.16 -8.73 15.67
CA GLY A 58 3.41 -8.80 14.43
C GLY A 58 4.23 -9.30 13.25
N ARG A 59 5.51 -8.90 13.19
CA ARG A 59 6.45 -9.42 12.20
C ARG A 59 6.65 -10.92 12.33
N LEU A 60 6.70 -11.45 13.55
CA LEU A 60 6.77 -12.89 13.76
C LEU A 60 5.49 -13.59 13.31
N VAL A 61 4.32 -12.97 13.51
CA VAL A 61 3.06 -13.48 12.95
C VAL A 61 3.11 -13.47 11.43
N TYR A 62 3.56 -12.39 10.79
CA TYR A 62 3.71 -12.29 9.33
C TYR A 62 4.61 -13.40 8.75
N ILE A 63 5.70 -13.73 9.45
CA ILE A 63 6.58 -14.83 9.09
C ILE A 63 5.88 -16.19 9.29
N HIS A 64 5.24 -16.38 10.44
CA HIS A 64 4.56 -17.62 10.81
C HIS A 64 3.40 -17.95 9.85
N GLU A 65 2.60 -16.97 9.48
CA GLU A 65 1.50 -17.14 8.52
C GLU A 65 2.00 -17.27 7.07
N GLY A 66 3.31 -17.10 6.82
CA GLY A 66 3.89 -17.25 5.49
C GLY A 66 3.55 -16.13 4.51
N CYS A 67 3.11 -14.95 5.00
CA CYS A 67 2.69 -13.84 4.15
C CYS A 67 3.76 -13.43 3.12
N TRP A 68 5.03 -13.50 3.52
CA TRP A 68 6.21 -13.18 2.69
C TRP A 68 6.38 -14.06 1.44
N VAL A 69 5.67 -15.20 1.37
CA VAL A 69 5.69 -16.08 0.19
C VAL A 69 4.92 -15.45 -0.97
N CYS A 70 3.83 -14.73 -0.68
CA CYS A 70 2.98 -14.09 -1.67
C CYS A 70 3.25 -12.59 -1.82
N HIS A 71 3.64 -11.94 -0.72
CA HIS A 71 3.82 -10.49 -0.62
C HIS A 71 5.29 -10.14 -0.44
N SER A 72 5.87 -9.51 -1.47
CA SER A 72 7.22 -8.97 -1.39
C SER A 72 7.24 -7.71 -0.50
N GLN A 73 8.40 -7.44 0.08
CA GLN A 73 8.70 -6.15 0.71
C GLN A 73 9.96 -5.59 0.07
N PHE A 74 9.94 -5.48 -1.26
CA PHE A 74 11.05 -4.93 -2.04
C PHE A 74 10.53 -4.26 -3.30
N VAL A 75 10.35 -2.94 -3.23
CA VAL A 75 10.05 -2.10 -4.40
C VAL A 75 11.31 -1.94 -5.23
N ARG A 76 11.28 -2.46 -6.46
CA ARG A 76 12.45 -2.50 -7.34
C ARG A 76 12.65 -1.16 -8.06
N PRO A 77 13.90 -0.78 -8.39
CA PRO A 77 14.20 0.40 -9.21
C PRO A 77 13.93 0.19 -10.71
N VAL A 78 12.90 -0.59 -11.06
CA VAL A 78 12.55 -0.93 -12.45
C VAL A 78 11.04 -0.81 -12.68
N SER A 79 10.63 -0.77 -13.94
CA SER A 79 9.23 -0.99 -14.37
C SER A 79 8.18 -0.05 -13.78
N GLY A 80 8.55 1.16 -13.34
CA GLY A 80 7.60 2.11 -12.79
C GLY A 80 6.94 1.67 -11.47
N GLU A 81 7.49 0.64 -10.79
CA GLU A 81 6.94 0.11 -9.54
C GLU A 81 6.71 1.19 -8.48
N LYS A 82 7.54 2.24 -8.50
CA LYS A 82 7.41 3.40 -7.61
C LYS A 82 6.04 4.07 -7.64
N GLN A 83 5.36 4.02 -8.79
CA GLN A 83 4.04 4.62 -8.98
C GLN A 83 2.93 3.82 -8.29
N TYR A 84 3.13 2.52 -8.09
CA TYR A 84 2.13 1.61 -7.52
C TYR A 84 2.40 1.31 -6.05
N TYR A 85 3.66 1.08 -5.70
CA TYR A 85 4.01 0.53 -4.39
C TYR A 85 4.63 1.55 -3.46
N GLY A 86 5.24 2.63 -3.95
CA GLY A 86 5.88 3.65 -3.10
C GLY A 86 7.35 3.87 -3.44
N PRO A 87 8.16 4.50 -2.58
CA PRO A 87 9.58 4.72 -2.87
C PRO A 87 10.33 3.40 -3.11
N VAL A 88 11.38 3.47 -3.92
CA VAL A 88 12.27 2.32 -4.16
C VAL A 88 12.91 1.91 -2.83
N ALA A 89 13.01 0.60 -2.62
CA ALA A 89 13.64 0.02 -1.44
C ALA A 89 15.08 0.51 -1.26
N GLN A 90 15.46 0.86 -0.03
CA GLN A 90 16.80 1.31 0.32
C GLN A 90 17.45 0.29 1.24
N ALA A 91 18.75 0.04 1.12
CA ALA A 91 19.43 -0.99 1.90
C ALA A 91 19.25 -0.81 3.42
N GLY A 92 19.18 0.43 3.90
CA GLY A 92 19.04 0.73 5.32
C GLY A 92 17.71 0.29 5.96
N THR A 93 16.61 0.20 5.20
CA THR A 93 15.30 -0.21 5.75
C THR A 93 15.32 -1.65 6.29
N TYR A 94 16.24 -2.49 5.78
CA TYR A 94 16.32 -3.92 6.12
C TYR A 94 17.33 -4.23 7.23
N ASN A 95 18.11 -3.25 7.67
CA ASN A 95 19.28 -3.50 8.52
C ASN A 95 18.94 -4.12 9.88
N TYR A 96 17.74 -3.84 10.39
CA TYR A 96 17.21 -4.37 11.65
C TYR A 96 16.15 -5.48 11.47
N GLN A 97 15.91 -5.90 10.23
CA GLN A 97 14.79 -6.79 9.89
C GLN A 97 15.31 -8.16 9.46
N LEU A 98 15.93 -8.88 10.40
CA LEU A 98 16.43 -10.23 10.15
C LEU A 98 15.36 -11.30 10.45
N PRO A 99 15.16 -12.33 9.59
CA PRO A 99 15.68 -12.44 8.23
C PRO A 99 14.97 -11.46 7.28
N MET A 100 15.65 -10.95 6.25
CA MET A 100 15.04 -9.98 5.32
C MET A 100 13.85 -10.61 4.55
N LEU A 101 12.72 -9.91 4.50
CA LEU A 101 11.46 -10.38 3.90
C LEU A 101 11.20 -9.79 2.52
N MET A 102 12.25 -9.58 1.72
CA MET A 102 12.15 -8.98 0.38
C MET A 102 11.21 -9.75 -0.56
N GLY A 103 11.01 -11.06 -0.33
CA GLY A 103 10.18 -11.93 -1.15
C GLY A 103 10.88 -12.31 -2.47
N LYS A 104 10.65 -13.54 -2.94
CA LYS A 104 11.24 -14.02 -4.22
C LYS A 104 10.25 -13.98 -5.39
N ARG A 105 8.96 -13.79 -5.09
CA ARG A 105 7.85 -13.78 -6.04
C ARG A 105 6.78 -12.81 -5.53
N ARG A 106 6.01 -12.25 -6.46
CA ARG A 106 4.91 -11.31 -6.17
C ARG A 106 3.62 -11.92 -6.71
N ILE A 107 2.92 -12.67 -5.84
CA ILE A 107 1.60 -13.24 -6.14
C ILE A 107 0.53 -12.22 -5.74
N GLY A 108 0.66 -11.65 -4.55
CA GLY A 108 -0.07 -10.46 -4.12
C GLY A 108 0.75 -9.18 -4.29
N PRO A 109 0.19 -8.01 -3.98
CA PRO A 109 0.90 -6.72 -4.01
C PRO A 109 2.16 -6.70 -3.13
N ASP A 110 3.08 -5.79 -3.44
CA ASP A 110 4.20 -5.46 -2.56
C ASP A 110 3.71 -4.66 -1.35
N LEU A 111 4.20 -5.02 -0.17
CA LEU A 111 3.78 -4.43 1.11
C LEU A 111 4.84 -3.53 1.75
N SER A 112 5.97 -3.23 1.08
CA SER A 112 7.05 -2.38 1.62
C SER A 112 6.57 -1.04 2.18
N ASP A 113 5.46 -0.52 1.68
CA ASP A 113 4.87 0.76 2.05
C ASP A 113 3.36 0.60 2.27
N GLU A 114 2.94 -0.47 2.97
CA GLU A 114 1.53 -0.72 3.27
C GLU A 114 0.99 0.17 4.41
N GLY A 115 1.88 0.70 5.25
CA GLY A 115 1.54 1.50 6.41
C GLY A 115 0.66 2.70 6.04
N GLY A 116 -0.56 2.72 6.57
CA GLY A 116 -1.52 3.79 6.38
C GLY A 116 -2.21 3.86 5.02
N LYS A 117 -1.90 2.95 4.07
CA LYS A 117 -2.70 2.79 2.84
C LYS A 117 -4.13 2.34 3.14
N HIS A 118 -4.26 1.41 4.09
CA HIS A 118 -5.54 0.92 4.55
C HIS A 118 -5.69 1.06 6.08
N SER A 119 -6.92 1.30 6.52
CA SER A 119 -7.26 1.35 7.95
C SER A 119 -7.09 -0.02 8.61
N ASN A 120 -6.93 -0.04 9.94
CA ASN A 120 -6.85 -1.31 10.69
C ASN A 120 -8.08 -2.18 10.47
N ASP A 121 -9.27 -1.58 10.41
CA ASP A 121 -10.52 -2.30 10.17
C ASP A 121 -10.57 -2.92 8.77
N TRP A 122 -10.05 -2.21 7.75
CA TRP A 122 -9.87 -2.78 6.42
C TRP A 122 -8.89 -3.95 6.45
N GLN A 123 -7.75 -3.82 7.14
CA GLN A 123 -6.78 -4.91 7.27
C GLN A 123 -7.40 -6.14 7.95
N TYR A 124 -8.19 -5.93 9.00
CA TYR A 124 -8.91 -7.01 9.67
C TYR A 124 -9.97 -7.67 8.76
N ALA A 125 -10.75 -6.88 8.03
CA ALA A 125 -11.71 -7.39 7.05
C ALA A 125 -11.02 -8.19 5.94
N HIS A 126 -9.91 -7.65 5.41
CA HIS A 126 -9.11 -8.29 4.38
C HIS A 126 -8.49 -9.60 4.86
N LEU A 127 -7.93 -9.65 6.06
CA LEU A 127 -7.36 -10.87 6.63
C LEU A 127 -8.43 -11.92 6.94
N TYR A 128 -9.62 -11.51 7.39
CA TYR A 128 -10.71 -12.43 7.71
C TYR A 128 -11.35 -13.01 6.44
N ASP A 129 -11.68 -12.16 5.47
CA ASP A 129 -12.23 -12.52 4.16
C ASP A 129 -11.68 -11.58 3.08
N PRO A 130 -10.60 -11.97 2.38
CA PRO A 130 -9.97 -11.16 1.36
C PRO A 130 -10.90 -10.76 0.22
N ASN A 131 -11.85 -11.62 -0.17
CA ASN A 131 -12.76 -11.37 -1.29
C ASN A 131 -13.80 -10.29 -0.97
N SER A 132 -14.12 -10.06 0.31
CA SER A 132 -15.07 -9.03 0.73
C SER A 132 -14.61 -7.61 0.39
N VAL A 133 -13.30 -7.35 0.42
CA VAL A 133 -12.69 -6.04 0.15
C VAL A 133 -11.85 -6.02 -1.12
N SER A 134 -11.47 -7.18 -1.64
CA SER A 134 -10.74 -7.35 -2.90
C SER A 134 -11.37 -8.48 -3.72
N PRO A 135 -12.50 -8.22 -4.41
CA PRO A 135 -13.20 -9.25 -5.18
C PRO A 135 -12.32 -9.87 -6.26
N GLY A 136 -12.31 -11.20 -6.34
CA GLY A 136 -11.49 -11.95 -7.31
C GLY A 136 -10.04 -12.16 -6.88
N THR A 137 -9.69 -11.81 -5.64
CA THR A 137 -8.37 -12.11 -5.08
C THR A 137 -8.18 -13.61 -4.88
N ILE A 138 -6.94 -14.05 -5.07
CA ILE A 138 -6.49 -15.42 -4.78
C ILE A 138 -5.87 -15.55 -3.38
N MET A 139 -5.82 -14.46 -2.62
CA MET A 139 -5.35 -14.47 -1.23
C MET A 139 -6.26 -15.36 -0.37
N GLN A 140 -5.64 -16.22 0.43
CA GLN A 140 -6.35 -17.11 1.34
C GLN A 140 -6.86 -16.33 2.56
N PRO A 141 -8.03 -16.70 3.11
CA PRO A 141 -8.53 -16.10 4.36
C PRO A 141 -7.77 -16.65 5.57
N TYR A 142 -7.64 -15.83 6.62
CA TYR A 142 -6.99 -16.16 7.90
C TYR A 142 -7.99 -16.09 9.07
N PRO A 143 -9.13 -16.81 9.03
CA PRO A 143 -10.19 -16.69 10.03
C PRO A 143 -9.74 -17.09 11.44
N TRP A 144 -8.70 -17.92 11.57
CA TRP A 144 -8.12 -18.33 12.86
C TRP A 144 -7.45 -17.19 13.63
N LEU A 145 -7.16 -16.07 12.97
CA LEU A 145 -6.68 -14.86 13.64
C LEU A 145 -7.83 -14.07 14.32
N PHE A 146 -9.07 -14.57 14.30
CA PHE A 146 -10.27 -13.87 14.77
C PHE A 146 -11.20 -14.77 15.60
N HIS A 147 -12.01 -14.15 16.46
CA HIS A 147 -13.07 -14.83 17.22
C HIS A 147 -14.41 -14.75 16.47
N GLY A 148 -14.51 -15.45 15.34
CA GLY A 148 -15.74 -15.62 14.56
C GLY A 148 -16.22 -14.39 13.77
N SER A 149 -15.53 -13.25 13.85
CA SER A 149 -15.76 -12.12 12.95
C SER A 149 -14.54 -11.21 12.83
N ALA A 150 -14.42 -10.50 11.70
CA ALA A 150 -13.37 -9.51 11.46
C ALA A 150 -13.31 -8.42 12.54
N ALA A 151 -14.45 -8.09 13.17
CA ALA A 151 -14.54 -7.10 14.25
C ALA A 151 -14.00 -7.60 15.60
N LYS A 152 -13.61 -8.88 15.71
CA LYS A 152 -13.10 -9.50 16.94
C LYS A 152 -11.72 -10.11 16.70
N PRO A 153 -10.68 -9.30 16.42
CA PRO A 153 -9.33 -9.80 16.21
C PRO A 153 -8.75 -10.43 17.47
N THR A 154 -8.01 -11.53 17.29
CA THR A 154 -7.14 -12.08 18.34
C THR A 154 -5.96 -11.13 18.58
N LYS A 155 -5.22 -11.35 19.67
CA LYS A 155 -3.95 -10.65 19.91
C LYS A 155 -2.97 -10.76 18.73
N ARG A 156 -2.90 -11.93 18.07
CA ARG A 156 -2.03 -12.14 16.90
C ARG A 156 -2.46 -11.28 15.70
N ALA A 157 -3.76 -11.14 15.44
CA ALA A 157 -4.27 -10.24 14.40
C ALA A 157 -3.88 -8.78 14.69
N VAL A 158 -4.05 -8.32 15.93
CA VAL A 158 -3.69 -6.96 16.33
C VAL A 158 -2.19 -6.71 16.17
N GLU A 159 -1.35 -7.66 16.61
CA GLU A 159 0.10 -7.60 16.44
C GLU A 159 0.46 -7.56 14.94
N LEU A 160 -0.09 -8.45 14.11
CA LEU A 160 0.15 -8.49 12.66
C LEU A 160 -0.21 -7.15 11.99
N VAL A 161 -1.39 -6.60 12.28
CA VAL A 161 -1.79 -5.32 11.71
C VAL A 161 -0.89 -4.19 12.22
N ALA A 162 -0.47 -4.20 13.49
CA ALA A 162 0.51 -3.24 13.99
C ALA A 162 1.82 -3.30 13.18
N TYR A 163 2.29 -4.49 12.80
CA TYR A 163 3.44 -4.63 11.91
C TYR A 163 3.19 -4.08 10.51
N LEU A 164 2.07 -4.44 9.86
CA LEU A 164 1.73 -3.92 8.54
C LEU A 164 1.68 -2.39 8.53
N GLN A 165 1.18 -1.79 9.62
CA GLN A 165 1.11 -0.34 9.77
C GLN A 165 2.48 0.35 9.95
N THR A 166 3.54 -0.40 10.28
CA THR A 166 4.93 0.13 10.31
C THR A 166 5.63 0.10 8.95
N LEU A 167 5.12 -0.64 7.97
CA LEU A 167 5.79 -0.77 6.67
C LEU A 167 5.76 0.55 5.91
N GLY A 168 6.93 1.10 5.58
CA GLY A 168 7.10 2.40 4.91
C GLY A 168 7.16 3.63 5.85
N THR A 169 6.99 3.43 7.17
CA THR A 169 7.02 4.52 8.16
C THR A 169 8.41 5.09 8.44
N ASP A 170 9.46 4.40 7.99
CA ASP A 170 10.86 4.80 8.07
C ASP A 170 11.23 5.92 7.08
N VAL A 171 10.40 6.21 6.07
CA VAL A 171 10.62 7.27 5.07
C VAL A 171 10.06 8.63 5.53
N ALA A 172 10.33 9.07 6.76
CA ALA A 172 9.53 10.12 7.44
C ALA A 172 9.61 11.53 6.81
N GLU A 173 8.59 12.38 6.98
CA GLU A 173 8.27 13.02 8.28
C GLU A 173 6.76 13.00 8.62
N GLY A 174 6.42 12.69 9.90
CA GLY A 174 5.14 13.06 10.54
C GLY A 174 4.29 11.99 11.26
N THR A 175 4.87 11.17 12.15
CA THR A 175 4.27 10.38 13.28
C THR A 175 2.86 9.74 13.19
N GLY A 176 2.28 9.57 12.01
CA GLY A 176 1.04 8.82 11.82
C GLY A 176 0.76 8.55 10.34
N TYR A 177 0.70 7.26 9.96
CA TYR A 177 0.07 6.70 8.76
C TYR A 177 0.38 7.32 7.37
N LYS A 178 1.30 8.27 7.22
CA LYS A 178 1.48 8.91 5.92
C LYS A 178 2.79 9.69 5.82
N SER A 179 3.63 9.31 4.87
CA SER A 179 4.70 10.18 4.37
C SER A 179 4.68 10.24 2.84
N TYR A 180 4.71 9.11 2.12
CA TYR A 180 4.79 9.12 0.65
C TYR A 180 3.51 9.57 -0.06
N TRP A 181 2.37 8.98 0.29
CA TRP A 181 1.10 9.26 -0.41
C TRP A 181 0.49 10.60 -0.03
N GLN A 182 0.63 11.03 1.24
CA GLN A 182 0.35 12.42 1.63
C GLN A 182 1.26 13.41 0.89
N TYR A 183 2.56 13.11 0.79
CA TYR A 183 3.51 13.96 0.05
C TYR A 183 3.12 14.07 -1.43
N LYS A 184 2.82 12.93 -2.09
CA LYS A 184 2.35 12.86 -3.48
C LYS A 184 1.05 13.65 -3.64
N ALA A 185 0.07 13.45 -2.77
CA ALA A 185 -1.21 14.13 -2.86
C ALA A 185 -1.11 15.64 -2.59
N ALA A 186 -0.30 16.08 -1.62
CA ALA A 186 -0.02 17.49 -1.41
C ALA A 186 0.64 18.13 -2.65
N LYS A 187 1.56 17.40 -3.30
CA LYS A 187 2.15 17.79 -4.59
C LYS A 187 1.13 17.84 -5.73
N VAL A 188 0.20 16.87 -5.81
CA VAL A 188 -0.81 16.79 -6.89
C VAL A 188 -1.88 17.87 -6.72
N SER A 189 -2.32 18.15 -5.49
CA SER A 189 -3.25 19.25 -5.19
C SER A 189 -2.68 20.64 -5.55
N ALA A 190 -1.36 20.76 -5.67
CA ALA A 190 -0.71 21.99 -6.11
C ALA A 190 -0.72 22.20 -7.64
N VAL A 191 -1.12 21.19 -8.45
CA VAL A 191 -0.92 21.20 -9.93
C VAL A 191 -2.21 21.00 -10.74
N SER A 192 -3.38 20.73 -10.14
CA SER A 192 -4.56 20.34 -10.92
C SER A 192 -5.25 21.51 -11.65
N ALA A 193 -5.23 21.49 -12.99
CA ALA A 193 -6.14 22.26 -13.84
C ALA A 193 -7.57 21.76 -13.66
N VAL A 194 -8.47 22.64 -13.22
CA VAL A 194 -9.89 22.36 -13.06
C VAL A 194 -10.52 22.19 -14.45
N VAL A 195 -11.26 21.11 -14.67
CA VAL A 195 -12.04 20.90 -15.91
C VAL A 195 -13.40 21.59 -15.76
N SER A 196 -13.95 22.19 -16.81
CA SER A 196 -15.30 22.77 -16.74
C SER A 196 -16.37 21.68 -16.49
N ASN A 197 -17.37 21.98 -15.66
CA ASN A 197 -18.51 21.11 -15.40
C ASN A 197 -19.48 21.09 -16.61
N THR A 198 -19.17 20.26 -17.62
CA THR A 198 -19.98 20.08 -18.82
C THR A 198 -20.74 18.75 -18.78
N PRO A 199 -21.84 18.58 -19.55
CA PRO A 199 -22.55 17.31 -19.66
C PRO A 199 -21.63 16.14 -20.06
N GLN A 200 -20.67 16.40 -20.95
CA GLN A 200 -19.66 15.41 -21.35
C GLN A 200 -18.75 15.00 -20.18
N ALA A 201 -18.31 15.95 -19.36
CA ALA A 201 -17.51 15.65 -18.17
C ALA A 201 -18.28 14.80 -17.15
N VAL A 202 -19.58 15.07 -16.97
CA VAL A 202 -20.47 14.26 -16.13
C VAL A 202 -20.63 12.84 -16.69
N GLN A 203 -20.77 12.69 -18.00
CA GLN A 203 -20.91 11.38 -18.65
C GLN A 203 -19.64 10.53 -18.51
N GLU A 204 -18.45 11.11 -18.67
CA GLU A 204 -17.19 10.40 -18.42
C GLU A 204 -17.03 10.04 -16.94
N GLY A 205 -17.44 10.95 -16.04
CA GLY A 205 -17.47 10.70 -14.60
C GLY A 205 -18.35 9.51 -14.22
N MET A 206 -19.50 9.35 -14.87
CA MET A 206 -20.41 8.22 -14.67
C MET A 206 -19.75 6.89 -15.00
N LYS A 207 -19.01 6.80 -16.11
CA LYS A 207 -18.30 5.56 -16.51
C LYS A 207 -17.29 5.16 -15.44
N ILE A 208 -16.52 6.13 -14.96
CA ILE A 208 -15.51 5.90 -13.92
C ILE A 208 -16.18 5.49 -12.61
N TYR A 209 -17.26 6.16 -12.20
CA TYR A 209 -18.00 5.83 -10.98
C TYR A 209 -18.56 4.40 -11.01
N ASN A 210 -19.16 3.99 -12.12
CA ASN A 210 -19.73 2.65 -12.27
C ASN A 210 -18.65 1.57 -12.22
N ALA A 211 -17.46 1.83 -12.77
CA ALA A 211 -16.36 0.88 -12.74
C ALA A 211 -15.70 0.76 -11.36
N ASN A 212 -15.66 1.84 -10.58
CA ASN A 212 -14.73 1.97 -9.45
C ASN A 212 -15.39 2.27 -8.09
N CYS A 213 -16.55 2.92 -8.07
CA CYS A 213 -17.13 3.50 -6.87
C CYS A 213 -18.43 2.82 -6.43
N GLN A 214 -19.21 2.30 -7.38
CA GLN A 214 -20.55 1.76 -7.11
C GLN A 214 -20.55 0.54 -6.15
N GLY A 215 -19.45 -0.20 -6.07
CA GLY A 215 -19.34 -1.37 -5.18
C GLY A 215 -19.54 -1.05 -3.70
N CYS A 216 -19.10 0.14 -3.28
CA CYS A 216 -19.30 0.64 -1.92
C CYS A 216 -20.43 1.67 -1.86
N HIS A 217 -20.51 2.58 -2.83
CA HIS A 217 -21.44 3.72 -2.77
C HIS A 217 -22.82 3.46 -3.40
N GLY A 218 -23.00 2.33 -4.10
CA GLY A 218 -24.24 1.94 -4.77
C GLY A 218 -24.45 2.65 -6.10
N ILE A 219 -25.18 2.03 -7.03
CA ILE A 219 -25.52 2.63 -8.34
C ILE A 219 -26.32 3.94 -8.19
N LYS A 220 -27.12 4.04 -7.13
CA LYS A 220 -27.94 5.21 -6.82
C LYS A 220 -27.17 6.29 -6.03
N GLY A 221 -25.90 6.04 -5.69
CA GLY A 221 -25.12 6.90 -4.81
C GLY A 221 -25.70 7.02 -3.40
N ASP A 222 -26.50 6.04 -2.96
CA ASP A 222 -27.20 6.05 -1.67
C ASP A 222 -26.36 5.50 -0.52
N GLY A 223 -25.13 5.06 -0.80
CA GLY A 223 -24.22 4.49 0.19
C GLY A 223 -24.52 3.02 0.51
N ASN A 224 -25.41 2.38 -0.24
CA ASN A 224 -25.83 0.98 -0.03
C ASN A 224 -25.27 0.05 -1.11
N GLY A 225 -24.00 0.24 -1.49
CA GLY A 225 -23.32 -0.72 -2.36
C GLY A 225 -23.21 -2.10 -1.69
N PRO A 226 -22.99 -3.18 -2.47
CA PRO A 226 -22.85 -4.53 -1.92
C PRO A 226 -21.86 -4.65 -0.76
N ALA A 227 -20.78 -3.86 -0.76
CA ALA A 227 -19.79 -3.86 0.31
C ALA A 227 -20.19 -3.03 1.54
N ALA A 228 -21.17 -2.13 1.42
CA ALA A 228 -21.45 -1.08 2.40
C ALA A 228 -21.79 -1.60 3.80
N ALA A 229 -22.50 -2.74 3.88
CA ALA A 229 -22.93 -3.33 5.15
C ALA A 229 -21.76 -3.69 6.09
N SER A 230 -20.56 -3.94 5.53
CA SER A 230 -19.37 -4.34 6.28
C SER A 230 -18.42 -3.17 6.57
N LEU A 231 -18.68 -1.97 6.06
CA LEU A 231 -17.77 -0.83 6.18
C LEU A 231 -18.12 0.04 7.40
N LYS A 232 -17.12 0.36 8.21
CA LYS A 232 -17.21 1.37 9.28
C LYS A 232 -16.17 2.47 9.05
N PRO A 233 -16.56 3.76 8.95
CA PRO A 233 -17.95 4.24 8.85
C PRO A 233 -18.60 3.83 7.53
N SER A 234 -19.94 3.77 7.52
CA SER A 234 -20.72 3.46 6.31
C SER A 234 -20.47 4.49 5.21
N PRO A 235 -20.46 4.08 3.92
CA PRO A 235 -20.33 5.01 2.80
C PRO A 235 -21.41 6.10 2.83
N TRP A 236 -21.05 7.29 2.36
CA TRP A 236 -21.98 8.42 2.34
C TRP A 236 -23.12 8.20 1.37
N ASN A 237 -24.33 8.56 1.82
CA ASN A 237 -25.48 8.74 0.95
C ASN A 237 -25.40 10.12 0.26
N PHE A 238 -24.98 10.10 -1.01
CA PHE A 238 -24.81 11.28 -1.83
C PHE A 238 -26.14 11.99 -2.16
N THR A 239 -27.25 11.25 -2.21
CA THR A 239 -28.59 11.80 -2.54
C THR A 239 -29.07 12.85 -1.56
N THR A 240 -28.57 12.82 -0.32
CA THR A 240 -29.01 13.73 0.74
C THR A 240 -28.39 15.13 0.64
N GLY A 241 -27.30 15.29 -0.10
CA GLY A 241 -26.50 16.52 -0.14
C GLY A 241 -25.80 16.90 1.18
N LYS A 242 -26.05 16.18 2.30
CA LYS A 242 -25.46 16.49 3.63
C LYS A 242 -23.95 16.30 3.66
N TRP A 243 -23.43 15.38 2.84
CA TRP A 243 -22.00 15.07 2.73
C TRP A 243 -21.17 16.27 2.24
N ILE A 244 -21.74 17.13 1.40
CA ILE A 244 -21.10 18.36 0.90
C ILE A 244 -20.82 19.27 2.09
N LYS A 245 -21.82 19.59 2.92
CA LYS A 245 -21.63 20.47 4.07
C LYS A 245 -20.71 19.91 5.17
N LYS A 246 -20.67 18.58 5.33
CA LYS A 246 -19.94 17.94 6.44
C LYS A 246 -18.48 17.58 6.09
N TYR A 247 -18.18 17.31 4.81
CA TYR A 247 -16.86 16.84 4.38
C TYR A 247 -16.30 17.53 3.12
N GLY A 248 -17.02 18.50 2.55
CA GLY A 248 -16.64 19.14 1.29
C GLY A 248 -17.30 20.50 1.08
N SER A 249 -16.86 21.50 1.83
CA SER A 249 -17.29 22.91 1.74
C SER A 249 -17.03 23.55 0.37
N SER A 250 -16.12 22.98 -0.42
CA SER A 250 -15.84 23.37 -1.80
C SER A 250 -15.59 22.15 -2.70
N ASP A 251 -15.69 22.32 -4.02
CA ASP A 251 -15.36 21.24 -4.97
C ASP A 251 -13.89 20.82 -4.88
N LYS A 252 -12.98 21.72 -4.48
CA LYS A 252 -11.57 21.38 -4.23
C LYS A 252 -11.42 20.43 -3.04
N ASP A 253 -12.23 20.59 -2.00
CA ASP A 253 -12.22 19.70 -0.83
C ASP A 253 -12.68 18.30 -1.22
N ILE A 254 -13.77 18.22 -1.99
CA ILE A 254 -14.31 16.94 -2.49
C ILE A 254 -13.29 16.27 -3.42
N TYR A 255 -12.68 17.04 -4.32
CA TYR A 255 -11.61 16.57 -5.19
C TYR A 255 -10.48 15.98 -4.37
N ALA A 256 -10.02 16.69 -3.34
CA ALA A 256 -8.95 16.23 -2.47
C ALA A 256 -9.32 14.92 -1.77
N ARG A 257 -10.57 14.73 -1.35
CA ARG A 257 -11.03 13.48 -0.72
C ARG A 257 -11.07 12.30 -1.68
N ILE A 258 -11.55 12.51 -2.91
CA ILE A 258 -11.51 11.45 -3.93
C ILE A 258 -10.07 11.14 -4.28
N ALA A 259 -9.27 12.18 -4.52
CA ALA A 259 -7.86 12.06 -4.85
C ALA A 259 -7.08 11.32 -3.76
N GLN A 260 -7.30 11.64 -2.48
CA GLN A 260 -6.50 11.18 -1.33
C GLN A 260 -7.09 9.96 -0.59
N GLY A 261 -8.32 9.58 -0.92
CA GLY A 261 -9.13 8.74 -0.05
C GLY A 261 -9.53 9.46 1.24
N VAL A 262 -10.29 8.76 2.09
CA VAL A 262 -10.70 9.27 3.40
C VAL A 262 -9.93 8.49 4.48
N PRO A 263 -9.01 9.13 5.22
CA PRO A 263 -8.24 8.49 6.27
C PRO A 263 -9.13 7.76 7.28
N HIS A 264 -8.67 6.61 7.76
CA HIS A 264 -9.39 5.76 8.72
C HIS A 264 -10.76 5.27 8.22
N THR A 265 -10.94 5.18 6.90
CA THR A 265 -12.09 4.55 6.27
C THR A 265 -11.63 3.53 5.23
N SER A 266 -12.58 2.85 4.60
CA SER A 266 -12.31 1.95 3.47
C SER A 266 -12.30 2.67 2.12
N MET A 267 -12.36 4.01 2.08
CA MET A 267 -12.31 4.78 0.83
C MET A 267 -10.85 4.96 0.38
N PRO A 268 -10.41 4.29 -0.71
CA PRO A 268 -9.01 4.30 -1.14
C PRO A 268 -8.61 5.62 -1.82
N GLU A 269 -7.31 5.78 -2.02
CA GLU A 269 -6.74 6.88 -2.80
C GLU A 269 -6.93 6.66 -4.30
N TRP A 270 -7.57 7.62 -5.00
CA TRP A 270 -7.76 7.52 -6.44
C TRP A 270 -6.73 8.28 -7.28
N ALA A 271 -5.91 9.16 -6.69
CA ALA A 271 -4.87 9.89 -7.44
C ALA A 271 -3.73 9.01 -7.98
N THR A 272 -3.65 7.77 -7.53
CA THR A 272 -2.72 6.75 -8.03
C THR A 272 -3.21 6.08 -9.31
N THR A 273 -4.54 6.03 -9.50
CA THR A 273 -5.19 5.26 -10.56
C THR A 273 -5.90 6.16 -11.59
N LEU A 274 -6.44 7.29 -11.15
CA LEU A 274 -7.16 8.26 -11.96
C LEU A 274 -6.31 9.51 -12.20
N LYS A 275 -6.37 10.03 -13.43
CA LYS A 275 -5.78 11.32 -13.79
C LYS A 275 -6.54 12.47 -13.10
N PRO A 276 -5.92 13.64 -12.87
CA PRO A 276 -6.58 14.79 -12.25
C PRO A 276 -7.91 15.19 -12.90
N ASN A 277 -7.98 15.21 -14.23
CA ASN A 277 -9.22 15.50 -14.96
C ASN A 277 -10.33 14.46 -14.70
N GLN A 278 -9.97 13.19 -14.55
CA GLN A 278 -10.91 12.10 -14.28
C GLN A 278 -11.51 12.21 -12.87
N ILE A 279 -10.73 12.67 -11.89
CA ILE A 279 -11.23 12.91 -10.53
C ILE A 279 -12.25 14.05 -10.53
N TRP A 280 -12.00 15.14 -11.27
CA TRP A 280 -12.97 16.22 -11.48
C TRP A 280 -14.26 15.73 -12.16
N GLN A 281 -14.14 14.88 -13.18
CA GLN A 281 -15.29 14.29 -13.88
C GLN A 281 -16.16 13.44 -12.93
N VAL A 282 -15.55 12.56 -12.13
CA VAL A 282 -16.25 11.74 -11.12
C VAL A 282 -16.93 12.63 -10.08
N LEU A 283 -16.27 13.68 -9.60
CA LEU A 283 -16.85 14.64 -8.68
C LEU A 283 -18.13 15.26 -9.25
N TYR A 284 -18.10 15.72 -10.51
CA TYR A 284 -19.27 16.31 -11.15
C TYR A 284 -20.42 15.32 -11.27
N TYR A 285 -20.13 14.07 -11.61
CA TYR A 285 -21.13 13.01 -11.60
C TYR A 285 -21.71 12.78 -10.19
N ILE A 286 -20.88 12.68 -9.15
CA ILE A 286 -21.35 12.47 -7.77
C ILE A 286 -22.30 13.60 -7.33
N LYS A 287 -22.03 14.85 -7.71
CA LYS A 287 -22.91 15.99 -7.39
C LYS A 287 -24.31 15.84 -7.99
N THR A 288 -24.46 15.15 -9.12
CA THR A 288 -25.78 14.93 -9.76
C THR A 288 -26.74 14.12 -8.88
N PHE A 289 -26.24 13.24 -8.01
CA PHE A 289 -27.11 12.48 -7.09
C PHE A 289 -27.88 13.37 -6.11
N SER A 290 -27.32 14.53 -5.75
CA SER A 290 -27.91 15.48 -4.81
C SER A 290 -28.72 16.60 -5.48
N GLN A 291 -28.64 16.71 -6.81
CA GLN A 291 -29.43 17.70 -7.54
C GLN A 291 -30.88 17.22 -7.55
N LYS A 292 -31.80 18.05 -7.05
CA LYS A 292 -33.24 17.79 -7.17
C LYS A 292 -33.52 17.54 -8.65
N LYS A 293 -34.01 16.35 -9.00
CA LYS A 293 -34.67 16.14 -10.29
C LYS A 293 -35.88 17.08 -10.27
N THR A 294 -35.80 18.19 -10.98
CA THR A 294 -36.99 18.94 -11.38
C THR A 294 -37.78 18.01 -12.30
N ALA A 295 -38.78 17.36 -11.73
CA ALA A 295 -39.91 16.81 -12.47
C ALA A 295 -40.97 17.91 -12.58
#